data_AF-A0A9W9PQ80-F1
#
_entry.id   AF-A0A9W9PQ80-F1
#
_cell.length_a   1.000
_cell.length_b   1.000
_cell.length_c   1.000
_cell.angle_alpha   90.00
_cell.angle_beta   90.00
_cell.angle_gamma   90.00
#
_symmetry.space_group_name_H-M   'P 1'
#
loop_
_entity.id
_entity.type
_entity.pdbx_description
1 polymer ?
#
loop_
_entity_poly.entity_id
_entity_poly.type
_entity_poly.pdbx_seq_one_letter_code
_entity_poly.pdbx_strand_id
1 'polypeptide(L)'
;MPPDSPLSSSFAHRSPSHPIDTVSPAVPIESQPQGYGQDSTVPASPHLRGSKVTYARQRSFLDDLLGQALPTDLEQPDPLISPRGSSEHIPRARLIAIDDVNDDDDGTVRSIYELRQAGGNVRYRGAVESIFEDIEDPLNSVSGRSSALSQLCGKLLDSKLARQFLDCGFDKRLVDCLSPALEIVPATLALCAFALASQGRSLPYILATAAWPKLLNISSILLSVQDDISIVMQAQNSHLSRPAQNLVQQTASQIKSALFPEDSSIQLSPSFLMLNCLRITVSAFQEKGECPSALPTTLLKQLVDLLLSQSPNGDIYRASAPGNSQVLQLGLSILEMHTTSGGPPQQAHRDILSLLKDMHELLFAKDDSDTTGQQIQMLYIRVILNMTNNDPMLCDSFATSAMVGQLAEIAITNFGDLTEDSLAQENNPLNTVILALGALINLTEQSEASRTMFLEAARGGKSLLDRLLHLFVDNVDSTSKVILLLHSHLRNGT
;
A
#
# COMPACT_ATOMS: atom_id res chain seq x y z
N MET A 1 -8.19 46.09 -50.25
CA MET A 1 -8.57 45.40 -51.51
C MET A 1 -8.90 43.96 -51.15
N PRO A 2 -10.13 43.49 -51.38
CA PRO A 2 -10.46 42.06 -51.56
C PRO A 2 -10.09 41.63 -53.01
N PRO A 3 -10.36 40.40 -53.50
CA PRO A 3 -11.10 39.28 -52.90
C PRO A 3 -10.16 38.04 -52.73
N ASP A 4 -10.49 36.73 -52.73
CA ASP A 4 -11.64 35.93 -53.20
C ASP A 4 -11.86 34.63 -52.38
N SER A 5 -13.04 34.03 -52.57
CA SER A 5 -13.37 32.62 -52.26
C SER A 5 -13.75 31.90 -53.55
N PRO A 6 -13.78 30.55 -53.59
CA PRO A 6 -15.10 29.93 -53.85
C PRO A 6 -15.36 28.58 -53.14
N LEU A 7 -16.57 28.05 -53.36
CA LEU A 7 -17.26 26.93 -52.69
C LEU A 7 -17.23 25.60 -53.49
N SER A 8 -17.88 24.58 -52.91
CA SER A 8 -18.54 23.41 -53.56
C SER A 8 -17.65 22.19 -53.90
N SER A 9 -18.14 20.93 -53.85
CA SER A 9 -19.44 20.37 -53.42
C SER A 9 -19.40 18.85 -53.18
N SER A 10 -20.41 18.34 -52.45
CA SER A 10 -20.79 16.93 -52.22
C SER A 10 -20.86 16.03 -53.49
N PHE A 11 -20.63 14.72 -53.32
CA PHE A 11 -21.44 13.64 -53.94
C PHE A 11 -21.41 12.33 -53.12
N ALA A 12 -22.45 11.49 -53.28
CA ALA A 12 -22.72 10.30 -52.46
C ALA A 12 -22.95 9.02 -53.30
N HIS A 13 -23.21 7.89 -52.61
CA HIS A 13 -23.47 6.53 -53.12
C HIS A 13 -22.23 5.79 -53.71
N ARG A 14 -22.14 4.45 -53.73
CA ARG A 14 -23.16 3.38 -53.60
C ARG A 14 -22.50 2.04 -53.18
N SER A 15 -23.18 1.16 -52.44
CA SER A 15 -22.89 -0.29 -52.43
C SER A 15 -23.32 -0.93 -53.77
N PRO A 16 -22.84 -2.13 -54.17
CA PRO A 16 -23.57 -3.35 -53.74
C PRO A 16 -22.80 -4.71 -53.69
N SER A 17 -23.39 -5.67 -52.95
CA SER A 17 -23.56 -7.11 -53.23
C SER A 17 -22.39 -8.08 -53.61
N HIS A 18 -22.24 -9.12 -52.77
CA HIS A 18 -22.11 -10.58 -53.05
C HIS A 18 -22.75 -11.09 -54.39
N PRO A 19 -22.50 -12.33 -54.92
CA PRO A 19 -22.55 -13.61 -54.16
C PRO A 19 -21.86 -14.91 -54.73
N ILE A 20 -22.21 -16.07 -54.11
CA ILE A 20 -22.27 -17.48 -54.64
C ILE A 20 -21.07 -18.45 -54.41
N ASP A 21 -21.32 -19.41 -53.49
CA ASP A 21 -21.18 -20.89 -53.52
C ASP A 21 -19.81 -21.56 -53.83
N THR A 22 -19.45 -22.77 -53.36
CA THR A 22 -20.17 -24.05 -53.61
C THR A 22 -19.73 -25.23 -52.69
N VAL A 23 -20.71 -25.85 -51.99
CA VAL A 23 -20.93 -27.31 -51.75
C VAL A 23 -19.91 -28.20 -50.99
N SER A 24 -20.42 -28.91 -49.97
CA SER A 24 -19.84 -30.10 -49.30
C SER A 24 -20.17 -31.43 -50.02
N PRO A 25 -19.55 -32.56 -49.64
CA PRO A 25 -20.39 -33.69 -49.20
C PRO A 25 -19.86 -34.46 -47.97
N ALA A 26 -20.57 -35.53 -47.59
CA ALA A 26 -20.65 -36.05 -46.23
C ALA A 26 -20.20 -37.54 -46.07
N VAL A 27 -19.71 -37.92 -44.87
CA VAL A 27 -20.18 -39.05 -44.00
C VAL A 27 -19.91 -40.51 -44.48
N PRO A 28 -19.92 -41.58 -43.63
CA PRO A 28 -19.28 -41.88 -42.32
C PRO A 28 -18.45 -43.20 -42.32
N ILE A 29 -17.78 -43.60 -41.22
CA ILE A 29 -17.64 -45.03 -40.82
C ILE A 29 -17.75 -45.18 -39.29
N GLU A 30 -18.51 -46.18 -38.86
CA GLU A 30 -18.77 -46.63 -37.49
C GLU A 30 -18.23 -48.07 -37.30
N SER A 31 -17.63 -48.42 -36.15
CA SER A 31 -17.67 -49.80 -35.61
C SER A 31 -17.29 -49.88 -34.11
N GLN A 32 -18.23 -50.31 -33.27
CA GLN A 32 -17.92 -51.16 -32.10
C GLN A 32 -18.03 -52.64 -32.51
N PRO A 33 -17.59 -53.59 -31.65
CA PRO A 33 -18.63 -54.38 -30.98
C PRO A 33 -18.37 -54.67 -29.48
N GLN A 34 -19.43 -55.15 -28.82
CA GLN A 34 -19.55 -55.43 -27.37
C GLN A 34 -19.04 -56.84 -26.97
N GLY A 35 -18.91 -57.12 -25.66
CA GLY A 35 -18.70 -58.49 -25.17
C GLY A 35 -18.59 -58.69 -23.64
N TYR A 36 -19.74 -58.74 -22.95
CA TYR A 36 -20.08 -59.44 -21.68
C TYR A 36 -19.02 -60.03 -20.71
N GLY A 37 -19.31 -59.97 -19.40
CA GLY A 37 -18.90 -61.03 -18.45
C GLY A 37 -18.80 -60.61 -16.98
N GLN A 38 -19.46 -61.36 -16.08
CA GLN A 38 -19.52 -61.11 -14.62
C GLN A 38 -18.69 -62.11 -13.78
N ASP A 39 -18.52 -61.73 -12.51
CA ASP A 39 -18.34 -62.56 -11.30
C ASP A 39 -16.99 -63.22 -10.93
N SER A 40 -16.54 -62.85 -9.73
CA SER A 40 -15.98 -63.65 -8.63
C SER A 40 -15.32 -65.02 -8.91
N THR A 41 -14.10 -65.22 -8.40
CA THR A 41 -13.85 -65.81 -7.05
C THR A 41 -12.34 -66.00 -6.79
N VAL A 42 -11.88 -65.69 -5.57
CA VAL A 42 -10.49 -65.93 -5.10
C VAL A 42 -10.37 -67.28 -4.39
N PRO A 43 -9.30 -68.08 -4.63
CA PRO A 43 -8.87 -69.13 -3.72
C PRO A 43 -7.72 -68.69 -2.79
N ALA A 44 -7.98 -68.77 -1.49
CA ALA A 44 -7.11 -68.98 -0.32
C ALA A 44 -5.58 -68.67 -0.32
N SER A 45 -5.16 -68.05 0.80
CA SER A 45 -3.78 -67.91 1.30
C SER A 45 -3.24 -69.23 1.91
N PRO A 46 -1.95 -69.33 2.33
CA PRO A 46 -1.68 -69.03 3.74
C PRO A 46 -0.29 -68.43 4.11
N HIS A 47 -0.23 -67.86 5.33
CA HIS A 47 0.92 -67.45 6.17
C HIS A 47 1.72 -66.19 5.76
N LEU A 48 1.65 -65.03 6.44
CA LEU A 48 1.80 -64.63 7.87
C LEU A 48 3.23 -64.24 8.30
N ARG A 49 3.48 -62.92 8.40
CA ARG A 49 4.20 -62.25 9.52
C ARG A 49 4.04 -60.72 9.40
N GLY A 50 3.88 -60.03 10.54
CA GLY A 50 3.84 -58.55 10.61
C GLY A 50 2.46 -57.91 10.86
N SER A 51 1.81 -58.23 11.99
CA SER A 51 0.53 -57.61 12.35
C SER A 51 0.72 -56.20 12.92
N LYS A 52 0.22 -55.19 12.22
CA LYS A 52 -0.03 -53.85 12.79
C LYS A 52 -1.21 -53.93 13.76
N VAL A 53 -1.01 -53.50 15.00
CA VAL A 53 -2.07 -53.36 16.00
C VAL A 53 -2.76 -52.01 15.80
N THR A 54 -4.06 -52.00 15.50
CA THR A 54 -4.88 -50.79 15.41
C THR A 54 -5.89 -50.71 16.56
N TYR A 55 -6.21 -49.48 16.97
CA TYR A 55 -6.86 -49.09 18.23
C TYR A 55 -8.30 -49.63 18.47
N ALA A 56 -8.86 -50.41 17.54
CA ALA A 56 -10.26 -50.83 17.58
C ALA A 56 -10.57 -51.94 18.61
N ARG A 57 -9.56 -52.65 19.12
CA ARG A 57 -9.77 -53.87 19.95
C ARG A 57 -9.88 -53.62 21.47
N GLN A 58 -9.72 -52.38 21.94
CA GLN A 58 -9.65 -52.07 23.38
C GLN A 58 -10.96 -51.55 24.02
N ARG A 59 -12.09 -51.54 23.30
CA ARG A 59 -13.38 -51.07 23.85
C ARG A 59 -14.32 -52.18 24.37
N SER A 60 -13.86 -53.42 24.44
CA SER A 60 -14.67 -54.59 24.84
C SER A 60 -14.22 -55.25 26.16
N PHE A 61 -13.64 -54.47 27.08
CA PHE A 61 -13.19 -54.94 28.40
C PHE A 61 -13.47 -53.94 29.54
N LEU A 62 -14.30 -52.92 29.30
CA LEU A 62 -14.62 -51.86 30.28
C LEU A 62 -16.14 -51.59 30.43
N ASP A 63 -16.99 -52.40 29.77
CA ASP A 63 -18.46 -52.26 29.81
C ASP A 63 -19.12 -53.21 30.84
N ASP A 64 -18.39 -54.22 31.33
CA ASP A 64 -18.90 -55.32 32.14
C ASP A 64 -18.74 -55.14 33.68
N LEU A 65 -18.26 -53.98 34.16
CA LEU A 65 -17.89 -53.79 35.58
C LEU A 65 -18.72 -52.75 36.36
N LEU A 66 -19.60 -51.98 35.73
CA LEU A 66 -20.35 -50.89 36.40
C LEU A 66 -21.88 -51.01 36.28
N GLY A 67 -22.39 -52.25 36.19
CA GLY A 67 -23.82 -52.54 36.27
C GLY A 67 -24.29 -52.88 37.69
N GLN A 68 -24.50 -51.88 38.57
CA GLN A 68 -25.53 -51.94 39.64
C GLN A 68 -25.78 -50.63 40.43
N ALA A 69 -27.07 -50.36 40.66
CA ALA A 69 -27.69 -49.50 41.70
C ALA A 69 -27.66 -47.95 41.58
N LEU A 70 -28.83 -47.41 41.20
CA LEU A 70 -29.41 -46.10 41.60
C LEU A 70 -29.83 -46.11 43.11
N PRO A 71 -30.32 -45.02 43.79
CA PRO A 71 -31.11 -43.88 43.24
C PRO A 71 -30.96 -42.44 43.84
N THR A 72 -31.32 -41.44 43.01
CA THR A 72 -32.23 -40.27 43.26
C THR A 72 -31.87 -39.06 44.18
N ASP A 73 -32.24 -37.88 43.64
CA ASP A 73 -32.60 -36.55 44.20
C ASP A 73 -31.59 -35.41 44.53
N LEU A 74 -31.83 -34.29 43.81
CA LEU A 74 -31.96 -32.87 44.20
C LEU A 74 -30.95 -32.20 45.17
N GLU A 75 -30.25 -31.14 44.71
CA GLU A 75 -30.51 -29.70 45.02
C GLU A 75 -29.36 -28.77 44.53
N GLN A 76 -29.69 -27.48 44.28
CA GLN A 76 -28.77 -26.34 44.06
C GLN A 76 -28.44 -25.67 45.44
N PRO A 77 -27.46 -24.74 45.64
CA PRO A 77 -27.07 -23.66 44.71
C PRO A 77 -25.58 -23.16 44.71
N ASP A 78 -25.34 -22.09 43.93
CA ASP A 78 -24.22 -21.11 43.95
C ASP A 78 -24.05 -20.42 45.36
N PRO A 79 -23.00 -19.61 45.68
CA PRO A 79 -22.33 -18.64 44.79
C PRO A 79 -20.80 -18.32 44.99
N LEU A 80 -20.24 -17.61 43.99
CA LEU A 80 -19.26 -16.49 44.05
C LEU A 80 -18.05 -16.50 45.04
N ILE A 81 -16.85 -16.21 44.50
CA ILE A 81 -15.98 -15.04 44.87
C ILE A 81 -14.70 -15.03 44.01
N SER A 82 -14.26 -13.84 43.62
CA SER A 82 -12.92 -13.57 43.07
C SER A 82 -12.35 -12.31 43.73
N PRO A 83 -11.05 -12.26 44.05
CA PRO A 83 -10.35 -10.99 43.92
C PRO A 83 -8.88 -11.07 43.42
N ARG A 84 -8.63 -10.32 42.34
CA ARG A 84 -7.52 -9.37 42.09
C ARG A 84 -6.18 -9.48 42.86
N GLY A 85 -5.10 -9.30 42.09
CA GLY A 85 -3.75 -8.90 42.53
C GLY A 85 -2.69 -9.89 42.04
N SER A 86 -1.60 -9.51 41.38
CA SER A 86 -0.99 -8.20 41.12
C SER A 86 -0.26 -8.22 39.76
N SER A 87 0.06 -7.06 39.18
CA SER A 87 0.82 -6.96 37.93
C SER A 87 2.04 -6.06 38.15
N GLU A 88 3.23 -6.66 38.19
CA GLU A 88 4.51 -5.95 38.23
C GLU A 88 5.38 -6.33 37.03
N HIS A 89 5.55 -5.35 36.15
CA HIS A 89 6.79 -4.96 35.47
C HIS A 89 7.77 -6.01 34.84
N ILE A 90 7.65 -6.11 33.49
CA ILE A 90 8.72 -6.17 32.45
C ILE A 90 9.69 -7.40 32.42
N PRO A 91 10.64 -7.49 31.44
CA PRO A 91 10.48 -7.89 30.04
C PRO A 91 11.14 -9.25 29.69
N ARG A 92 10.73 -9.88 28.57
CA ARG A 92 11.63 -10.16 27.42
C ARG A 92 10.95 -10.90 26.28
N ALA A 93 11.50 -10.69 25.08
CA ALA A 93 11.14 -11.41 23.86
C ALA A 93 11.26 -12.93 24.05
N ARG A 94 10.22 -13.67 23.62
CA ARG A 94 10.38 -15.06 23.19
C ARG A 94 10.61 -15.05 21.69
N LEU A 95 11.87 -15.20 21.32
CA LEU A 95 12.24 -15.81 20.04
C LEU A 95 11.55 -17.17 20.01
N ILE A 96 10.53 -17.35 19.17
CA ILE A 96 10.01 -18.70 18.90
C ILE A 96 11.12 -19.39 18.11
N ALA A 97 11.78 -20.35 18.77
CA ALA A 97 12.72 -21.22 18.10
C ALA A 97 12.01 -21.92 16.94
N ILE A 98 12.74 -22.08 15.84
CA ILE A 98 12.32 -23.01 14.79
C ILE A 98 12.23 -24.38 15.46
N ASP A 99 11.02 -24.93 15.51
CA ASP A 99 10.76 -26.31 15.92
C ASP A 99 11.26 -27.23 14.79
N ASP A 100 12.58 -27.27 14.65
CA ASP A 100 13.27 -28.38 14.01
C ASP A 100 12.99 -29.62 14.85
N VAL A 101 12.71 -30.74 14.20
CA VAL A 101 12.16 -31.94 14.86
C VAL A 101 13.28 -32.67 15.60
N ASN A 102 13.72 -32.09 16.70
CA ASN A 102 14.55 -32.73 17.70
C ASN A 102 13.66 -33.41 18.74
N ASP A 103 14.02 -34.66 18.99
CA ASP A 103 13.34 -35.65 19.81
C ASP A 103 13.58 -35.35 21.30
N ASP A 104 13.10 -34.19 21.79
CA ASP A 104 13.14 -33.83 23.21
C ASP A 104 11.81 -34.21 23.91
N ASP A 105 11.92 -35.28 24.69
CA ASP A 105 10.90 -35.91 25.53
C ASP A 105 10.46 -35.00 26.69
N ASP A 106 9.56 -34.04 26.42
CA ASP A 106 8.64 -33.54 27.45
C ASP A 106 7.31 -34.28 27.34
N GLY A 107 7.16 -35.36 28.11
CA GLY A 107 5.98 -36.22 28.18
C GLY A 107 4.71 -35.56 28.73
N THR A 108 4.59 -34.24 28.67
CA THR A 108 3.36 -33.50 29.01
C THR A 108 2.29 -33.75 27.94
N VAL A 109 1.26 -34.51 28.31
CA VAL A 109 0.11 -34.77 27.44
C VAL A 109 -0.61 -33.45 27.14
N ARG A 110 -0.36 -32.91 25.95
CA ARG A 110 -1.03 -31.70 25.43
C ARG A 110 -2.53 -31.80 25.63
N SER A 111 -3.16 -30.73 26.09
CA SER A 111 -4.59 -30.75 26.36
C SER A 111 -5.40 -31.00 25.09
N ILE A 112 -6.62 -31.53 25.21
CA ILE A 112 -7.52 -31.76 24.05
C ILE A 112 -7.76 -30.46 23.27
N TYR A 113 -7.70 -29.31 23.96
CA TYR A 113 -7.80 -27.98 23.34
C TYR A 113 -6.55 -27.65 22.50
N GLU A 114 -5.35 -27.82 23.05
CA GLU A 114 -4.08 -27.66 22.32
C GLU A 114 -3.98 -28.59 21.11
N LEU A 115 -4.38 -29.85 21.24
CA LEU A 115 -4.37 -30.80 20.13
C LEU A 115 -5.33 -30.40 19.00
N ARG A 116 -6.50 -29.84 19.33
CA ARG A 116 -7.44 -29.27 18.34
C ARG A 116 -6.87 -28.02 17.68
N GLN A 117 -6.22 -27.15 18.44
CA GLN A 117 -5.58 -25.94 17.92
C GLN A 117 -4.39 -26.28 17.00
N ALA A 118 -3.53 -27.21 17.41
CA ALA A 118 -2.42 -27.72 16.60
C ALA A 118 -2.92 -28.38 15.30
N GLY A 119 -3.96 -29.22 15.37
CA GLY A 119 -4.59 -29.81 14.18
C GLY A 119 -5.21 -28.76 13.24
N GLY A 120 -5.79 -27.69 13.79
CA GLY A 120 -6.23 -26.52 13.03
C GLY A 120 -5.06 -25.82 12.32
N ASN A 121 -3.95 -25.61 13.03
CA ASN A 121 -2.76 -24.96 12.49
C ASN A 121 -2.09 -25.76 11.37
N VAL A 122 -1.97 -27.08 11.50
CA VAL A 122 -1.45 -27.96 10.44
C VAL A 122 -2.33 -27.89 9.19
N ARG A 123 -3.67 -27.92 9.35
CA ARG A 123 -4.60 -27.78 8.21
C ARG A 123 -4.54 -26.41 7.55
N TYR A 124 -4.35 -25.34 8.32
CA TYR A 124 -4.15 -24.00 7.78
C TYR A 124 -2.84 -23.90 7.00
N ARG A 125 -1.73 -24.35 7.59
CA ARG A 125 -0.40 -24.36 6.97
C ARG A 125 -0.42 -25.11 5.63
N GLY A 126 -0.90 -26.34 5.60
CA GLY A 126 -1.01 -27.12 4.35
C GLY A 126 -1.90 -26.48 3.28
N ALA A 127 -2.97 -25.78 3.69
CA ALA A 127 -3.82 -25.04 2.76
C ALA A 127 -3.16 -23.76 2.22
N VAL A 128 -2.21 -23.17 2.92
CA VAL A 128 -1.42 -22.03 2.42
C VAL A 128 -0.24 -22.52 1.59
N GLU A 129 0.41 -23.62 1.97
CA GLU A 129 1.47 -24.29 1.20
C GLU A 129 0.98 -24.68 -0.19
N SER A 130 -0.19 -25.34 -0.30
CA SER A 130 -0.81 -25.68 -1.58
C SER A 130 -1.18 -24.45 -2.43
N ILE A 131 -1.59 -23.34 -1.80
CA ILE A 131 -1.82 -22.08 -2.53
C ILE A 131 -0.50 -21.52 -3.08
N PHE A 132 0.60 -21.59 -2.33
CA PHE A 132 1.89 -21.16 -2.83
C PHE A 132 2.45 -22.08 -3.93
N GLU A 133 2.19 -23.39 -3.88
CA GLU A 133 2.54 -24.31 -4.97
C GLU A 133 1.88 -23.86 -6.28
N ASP A 134 0.58 -23.55 -6.25
CA ASP A 134 -0.16 -22.99 -7.40
C ASP A 134 0.39 -21.61 -7.86
N ILE A 135 0.85 -20.78 -6.93
CA ILE A 135 1.40 -19.43 -7.23
C ILE A 135 2.80 -19.53 -7.83
N GLU A 136 3.62 -20.47 -7.37
CA GLU A 136 5.03 -20.58 -7.75
C GLU A 136 5.21 -21.35 -9.05
N ASP A 137 4.37 -22.36 -9.33
CA ASP A 137 4.44 -23.19 -10.53
C ASP A 137 4.48 -22.36 -11.83
N PRO A 138 5.60 -22.37 -12.58
CA PRO A 138 5.73 -21.62 -13.84
C PRO A 138 4.89 -22.22 -14.98
N LEU A 139 4.37 -23.44 -14.84
CA LEU A 139 3.46 -24.06 -15.79
C LEU A 139 1.99 -23.68 -15.51
N ASN A 140 1.68 -23.13 -14.34
CA ASN A 140 0.33 -22.73 -14.01
C ASN A 140 -0.09 -21.46 -14.78
N SER A 141 -1.29 -21.53 -15.37
CA SER A 141 -1.87 -20.44 -16.15
C SER A 141 -2.06 -19.15 -15.34
N VAL A 142 -2.13 -18.01 -16.03
CA VAL A 142 -2.52 -16.69 -15.48
C VAL A 142 -3.81 -16.80 -14.66
N SER A 143 -4.79 -17.54 -15.17
CA SER A 143 -6.07 -17.82 -14.50
C SER A 143 -5.91 -18.62 -13.21
N GLY A 144 -4.99 -19.59 -13.17
CA GLY A 144 -4.70 -20.40 -11.99
C GLY A 144 -3.96 -19.59 -10.92
N ARG A 145 -2.85 -18.94 -11.29
CA ARG A 145 -2.06 -18.07 -10.40
C ARG A 145 -2.92 -16.93 -9.82
N SER A 146 -3.79 -16.32 -10.63
CA SER A 146 -4.74 -15.28 -10.15
C SER A 146 -5.81 -15.85 -9.20
N SER A 147 -6.26 -17.08 -9.41
CA SER A 147 -7.20 -17.75 -8.52
C SER A 147 -6.55 -18.13 -7.18
N ALA A 148 -5.31 -18.60 -7.20
CA ALA A 148 -4.54 -18.92 -6.00
C ALA A 148 -4.20 -17.65 -5.18
N LEU A 149 -3.78 -16.56 -5.84
CA LEU A 149 -3.57 -15.27 -5.17
C LEU A 149 -4.87 -14.66 -4.62
N SER A 150 -6.01 -14.84 -5.31
CA SER A 150 -7.32 -14.43 -4.78
C SER A 150 -7.70 -15.24 -3.53
N GLN A 151 -7.43 -16.56 -3.52
CA GLN A 151 -7.61 -17.39 -2.32
C GLN A 151 -6.67 -16.98 -1.17
N LEU A 152 -5.43 -16.59 -1.47
CA LEU A 152 -4.49 -16.06 -0.48
C LEU A 152 -5.02 -14.76 0.13
N CYS A 153 -5.43 -13.79 -0.69
CA CYS A 153 -6.06 -12.56 -0.23
C CYS A 153 -7.31 -12.86 0.60
N GLY A 154 -8.15 -13.80 0.15
CA GLY A 154 -9.32 -14.29 0.87
C GLY A 154 -9.03 -14.79 2.29
N LYS A 155 -7.87 -15.43 2.50
CA LYS A 155 -7.40 -15.81 3.85
C LYS A 155 -6.87 -14.61 4.63
N LEU A 156 -6.12 -13.71 4.01
CA LEU A 156 -5.51 -12.55 4.66
C LEU A 156 -6.54 -11.47 5.08
N LEU A 157 -7.74 -11.49 4.52
CA LEU A 157 -8.86 -10.65 4.97
C LEU A 157 -9.36 -10.99 6.40
N ASP A 158 -9.16 -12.22 6.89
CA ASP A 158 -9.41 -12.54 8.31
C ASP A 158 -8.16 -12.22 9.13
N SER A 159 -8.23 -11.19 9.98
CA SER A 159 -7.11 -10.77 10.83
C SER A 159 -6.49 -11.87 11.70
N LYS A 160 -7.21 -12.95 12.03
CA LYS A 160 -6.67 -14.10 12.77
C LYS A 160 -5.84 -14.99 11.85
N LEU A 161 -6.35 -15.27 10.66
CA LEU A 161 -5.62 -16.02 9.64
C LEU A 161 -4.43 -15.23 9.09
N ALA A 162 -4.53 -13.90 9.00
CA ALA A 162 -3.41 -13.02 8.69
C ALA A 162 -2.32 -13.08 9.76
N ARG A 163 -2.65 -13.07 11.06
CA ARG A 163 -1.65 -13.31 12.12
C ARG A 163 -1.01 -14.69 11.99
N GLN A 164 -1.83 -15.73 11.81
CA GLN A 164 -1.35 -17.10 11.66
C GLN A 164 -0.44 -17.30 10.43
N PHE A 165 -0.70 -16.59 9.33
CA PHE A 165 0.17 -16.55 8.14
C PHE A 165 1.61 -16.13 8.49
N LEU A 166 1.72 -15.12 9.36
CA LEU A 166 2.95 -14.48 9.78
C LEU A 166 3.67 -15.32 10.85
N ASP A 167 2.93 -15.87 11.81
CA ASP A 167 3.45 -16.84 12.78
C ASP A 167 4.04 -18.09 12.09
N CYS A 168 3.55 -18.44 10.90
CA CYS A 168 4.09 -19.52 10.07
C CYS A 168 5.31 -19.13 9.21
N GLY A 169 5.69 -17.85 9.16
CA GLY A 169 6.82 -17.34 8.35
C GLY A 169 6.56 -17.22 6.85
N PHE A 170 5.30 -17.16 6.41
CA PHE A 170 4.94 -17.13 4.99
C PHE A 170 5.11 -15.75 4.32
N ASP A 171 5.30 -14.68 5.09
CA ASP A 171 5.55 -13.33 4.56
C ASP A 171 6.83 -13.26 3.72
N LYS A 172 7.90 -13.97 4.12
CA LYS A 172 9.09 -14.12 3.29
C LYS A 172 8.78 -14.78 1.94
N ARG A 173 7.99 -15.87 1.94
CA ARG A 173 7.60 -16.59 0.71
C ARG A 173 6.73 -15.72 -0.20
N LEU A 174 5.81 -14.94 0.38
CA LEU A 174 5.02 -13.93 -0.33
C LEU A 174 5.87 -12.83 -0.96
N VAL A 175 6.86 -12.30 -0.23
CA VAL A 175 7.87 -11.39 -0.80
C VAL A 175 8.61 -12.10 -1.93
N ASP A 176 8.97 -13.37 -1.78
CA ASP A 176 9.65 -14.11 -2.84
C ASP A 176 8.82 -14.26 -4.12
N CYS A 177 7.50 -14.44 -4.00
CA CYS A 177 6.55 -14.46 -5.12
C CYS A 177 6.42 -13.13 -5.88
N LEU A 178 6.86 -11.99 -5.33
CA LEU A 178 6.92 -10.71 -6.05
C LEU A 178 7.97 -10.82 -7.16
N SER A 179 7.52 -11.19 -8.36
CA SER A 179 8.35 -11.45 -9.53
C SER A 179 7.88 -10.64 -10.76
N PRO A 180 8.81 -10.07 -11.56
CA PRO A 180 8.48 -9.43 -12.83
C PRO A 180 7.97 -10.41 -13.90
N ALA A 181 7.99 -11.72 -13.63
CA ALA A 181 7.36 -12.74 -14.48
C ALA A 181 5.84 -12.85 -14.28
N LEU A 182 5.26 -12.16 -13.29
CA LEU A 182 3.81 -12.08 -13.12
C LEU A 182 3.20 -11.08 -14.12
N GLU A 183 2.17 -11.51 -14.83
CA GLU A 183 1.31 -10.61 -15.62
C GLU A 183 0.52 -9.63 -14.72
N ILE A 184 -0.06 -8.58 -15.31
CA ILE A 184 -0.63 -7.44 -14.59
C ILE A 184 -1.62 -7.86 -13.48
N VAL A 185 -2.59 -8.73 -13.78
CA VAL A 185 -3.59 -9.15 -12.79
C VAL A 185 -3.00 -9.95 -11.62
N PRO A 186 -2.25 -11.06 -11.82
CA PRO A 186 -1.62 -11.75 -10.70
C PRO A 186 -0.57 -10.89 -9.99
N ALA A 187 0.18 -10.03 -10.69
CA ALA A 187 1.09 -9.07 -10.02
C ALA A 187 0.32 -8.14 -9.07
N THR A 188 -0.82 -7.61 -9.52
CA THR A 188 -1.70 -6.74 -8.71
C THR A 188 -2.26 -7.49 -7.50
N LEU A 189 -2.66 -8.76 -7.65
CA LEU A 189 -3.14 -9.58 -6.52
C LEU A 189 -2.03 -9.96 -5.55
N ALA A 190 -0.79 -10.12 -6.01
CA ALA A 190 0.37 -10.31 -5.12
C ALA A 190 0.66 -9.04 -4.30
N LEU A 191 0.47 -7.85 -4.89
CA LEU A 191 0.50 -6.58 -4.14
C LEU A 191 -0.65 -6.47 -3.13
N CYS A 192 -1.87 -6.89 -3.49
CA CYS A 192 -2.99 -6.96 -2.53
C CYS A 192 -2.64 -7.86 -1.33
N ALA A 193 -2.08 -9.05 -1.58
CA ALA A 193 -1.66 -9.96 -0.52
C ALA A 193 -0.55 -9.34 0.35
N PHE A 194 0.44 -8.66 -0.24
CA PHE A 194 1.50 -7.96 0.49
C PHE A 194 0.95 -6.82 1.36
N ALA A 195 0.01 -6.02 0.83
CA ALA A 195 -0.64 -4.94 1.57
C ALA A 195 -1.51 -5.48 2.73
N LEU A 196 -2.32 -6.51 2.49
CA LEU A 196 -3.12 -7.17 3.55
C LEU A 196 -2.24 -7.81 4.63
N ALA A 197 -1.16 -8.50 4.24
CA ALA A 197 -0.21 -9.07 5.18
C ALA A 197 0.55 -7.99 5.98
N SER A 198 0.57 -6.74 5.51
CA SER A 198 1.16 -5.58 6.20
C SER A 198 0.12 -4.74 6.96
N GLN A 199 -1.17 -5.08 6.89
CA GLN A 199 -2.23 -4.25 7.43
C GLN A 199 -2.18 -4.18 8.97
N GLY A 200 -2.31 -2.96 9.52
CA GLY A 200 -2.40 -2.73 10.97
C GLY A 200 -1.11 -2.98 11.75
N ARG A 201 0.04 -3.09 11.08
CA ARG A 201 1.36 -3.30 11.70
C ARG A 201 2.47 -2.64 10.88
N SER A 202 3.61 -2.38 11.52
CA SER A 202 4.84 -2.06 10.79
C SER A 202 5.38 -3.30 10.06
N LEU A 203 5.88 -3.11 8.84
CA LEU A 203 6.57 -4.14 8.08
C LEU A 203 7.98 -4.33 8.66
N PRO A 204 8.38 -5.55 9.08
CA PRO A 204 9.74 -5.78 9.57
C PRO A 204 10.81 -5.34 8.57
N TYR A 205 11.78 -4.54 9.01
CA TYR A 205 12.85 -4.00 8.15
C TYR A 205 13.54 -5.05 7.27
N ILE A 206 13.78 -6.27 7.78
CA ILE A 206 14.36 -7.37 6.99
C ILE A 206 13.48 -7.72 5.77
N LEU A 207 12.16 -7.76 5.92
CA LEU A 207 11.24 -7.97 4.81
C LEU A 207 11.17 -6.75 3.89
N ALA A 208 11.27 -5.53 4.43
CA ALA A 208 11.36 -4.32 3.61
C ALA A 208 12.59 -4.34 2.68
N THR A 209 13.76 -4.73 3.20
CA THR A 209 14.99 -4.88 2.37
C THR A 209 14.87 -5.97 1.30
N ALA A 210 14.15 -7.06 1.57
CA ALA A 210 13.91 -8.13 0.59
C ALA A 210 12.84 -7.74 -0.45
N ALA A 211 11.82 -6.99 -0.05
CA ALA A 211 10.71 -6.57 -0.90
C ALA A 211 11.11 -5.42 -1.85
N TRP A 212 11.89 -4.45 -1.37
CA TRP A 212 12.25 -3.25 -2.14
C TRP A 212 12.74 -3.53 -3.57
N PRO A 213 13.82 -4.32 -3.82
CA PRO A 213 14.29 -4.57 -5.18
C PRO A 213 13.26 -5.29 -6.05
N LYS A 214 12.39 -6.13 -5.48
CA LYS A 214 11.32 -6.84 -6.20
C LYS A 214 10.20 -5.87 -6.60
N LEU A 215 9.78 -5.00 -5.69
CA LEU A 215 8.81 -3.94 -5.95
C LEU A 215 9.31 -2.97 -7.03
N LEU A 216 10.59 -2.57 -6.99
CA LEU A 216 11.21 -1.74 -8.04
C LEU A 216 11.17 -2.43 -9.42
N ASN A 217 11.44 -3.74 -9.50
CA ASN A 217 11.43 -4.48 -10.77
C ASN A 217 10.03 -4.60 -11.39
N ILE A 218 8.98 -4.74 -10.57
CA ILE A 218 7.59 -4.90 -11.04
C ILE A 218 6.94 -3.54 -11.35
N SER A 219 7.32 -2.49 -10.62
CA SER A 219 6.70 -1.16 -10.68
C SER A 219 6.68 -0.53 -12.07
N SER A 220 7.67 -0.83 -12.92
CA SER A 220 7.76 -0.28 -14.28
C SER A 220 6.60 -0.69 -15.18
N ILE A 221 5.95 -1.83 -14.89
CA ILE A 221 4.80 -2.35 -15.63
C ILE A 221 3.50 -1.83 -15.01
N LEU A 222 3.42 -1.78 -13.66
CA LEU A 222 2.17 -1.51 -12.95
C LEU A 222 1.84 -0.02 -12.82
N LEU A 223 2.84 0.87 -12.67
CA LEU A 223 2.56 2.31 -12.53
C LEU A 223 1.91 2.94 -13.77
N SER A 224 2.13 2.37 -14.96
CA SER A 224 1.45 2.80 -16.19
C SER A 224 -0.01 2.39 -16.28
N VAL A 225 -0.51 1.49 -15.43
CA VAL A 225 -1.89 0.98 -15.48
C VAL A 225 -2.74 1.65 -14.42
N GLN A 226 -3.48 2.69 -14.82
CA GLN A 226 -4.34 3.47 -13.93
C GLN A 226 -5.78 2.93 -13.85
N ASP A 227 -6.20 2.07 -14.78
CA ASP A 227 -7.53 1.44 -14.76
C ASP A 227 -7.73 0.55 -13.52
N ASP A 228 -8.94 0.55 -12.96
CA ASP A 228 -9.33 -0.38 -11.90
C ASP A 228 -9.14 -1.84 -12.31
N ILE A 229 -8.73 -2.71 -11.38
CA ILE A 229 -8.54 -4.15 -11.64
C ILE A 229 -9.76 -4.84 -12.29
N SER A 230 -10.98 -4.33 -12.02
CA SER A 230 -12.24 -4.78 -12.63
C SER A 230 -12.31 -4.55 -14.14
N ILE A 231 -11.67 -3.48 -14.63
CA ILE A 231 -11.53 -3.16 -16.06
C ILE A 231 -10.39 -4.00 -16.65
N VAL A 232 -9.23 -4.01 -15.98
CA VAL A 232 -8.03 -4.74 -16.43
C VAL A 232 -8.32 -6.25 -16.61
N MET A 233 -9.10 -6.87 -15.72
CA MET A 233 -9.46 -8.29 -15.84
C MET A 233 -10.43 -8.60 -17.00
N GLN A 234 -11.22 -7.61 -17.44
CA GLN A 234 -12.19 -7.75 -18.54
C GLN A 234 -11.59 -7.42 -19.91
N ALA A 235 -10.40 -6.81 -19.94
CA ALA A 235 -9.67 -6.56 -21.17
C ALA A 235 -9.38 -7.86 -21.94
N GLN A 236 -9.45 -7.79 -23.27
CA GLN A 236 -9.36 -8.97 -24.15
C GLN A 236 -8.02 -9.75 -24.02
N ASN A 237 -6.99 -9.08 -23.51
CA ASN A 237 -5.64 -9.59 -23.26
C ASN A 237 -5.37 -10.00 -21.79
N SER A 238 -6.39 -10.12 -20.93
CA SER A 238 -6.18 -10.49 -19.52
C SER A 238 -5.84 -11.97 -19.30
N HIS A 239 -6.05 -12.83 -20.30
CA HIS A 239 -5.82 -14.28 -20.25
C HIS A 239 -6.54 -15.04 -19.11
N LEU A 240 -7.55 -14.43 -18.49
CA LEU A 240 -8.35 -15.03 -17.41
C LEU A 240 -9.55 -15.82 -17.93
N SER A 241 -9.86 -16.94 -17.27
CA SER A 241 -11.13 -17.63 -17.45
C SER A 241 -12.27 -16.90 -16.72
N ARG A 242 -13.53 -17.06 -17.18
CA ARG A 242 -14.71 -16.45 -16.51
C ARG A 242 -14.82 -16.81 -15.01
N PRO A 243 -14.59 -18.06 -14.56
CA PRO A 243 -14.59 -18.37 -13.13
C PRO A 243 -13.52 -17.60 -12.35
N ALA A 244 -12.32 -17.43 -12.91
CA ALA A 244 -11.27 -16.64 -12.29
C ALA A 244 -11.62 -15.13 -12.25
N GLN A 245 -12.16 -14.57 -13.34
CA GLN A 245 -12.64 -13.18 -13.36
C GLN A 245 -13.65 -12.93 -12.23
N ASN A 246 -14.65 -13.80 -12.08
CA ASN A 246 -15.65 -13.69 -11.01
C ASN A 246 -15.02 -13.76 -9.60
N LEU A 247 -14.08 -14.69 -9.37
CA LEU A 247 -13.38 -14.84 -8.09
C LEU A 247 -12.51 -13.62 -7.77
N VAL A 248 -11.75 -13.13 -8.75
CA VAL A 248 -10.90 -11.94 -8.62
C VAL A 248 -11.79 -10.71 -8.35
N GLN A 249 -12.91 -10.54 -9.06
CA GLN A 249 -13.84 -9.43 -8.86
C GLN A 249 -14.47 -9.44 -7.45
N GLN A 250 -14.94 -10.61 -7.00
CA GLN A 250 -15.48 -10.77 -5.64
C GLN A 250 -14.42 -10.42 -4.60
N THR A 251 -13.21 -10.97 -4.73
CA THR A 251 -12.11 -10.76 -3.78
C THR A 251 -11.63 -9.30 -3.80
N ALA A 252 -11.48 -8.68 -4.97
CA ALA A 252 -11.11 -7.27 -5.14
C ALA A 252 -12.05 -6.31 -4.40
N SER A 253 -13.36 -6.57 -4.46
CA SER A 253 -14.35 -5.77 -3.71
C SER A 253 -14.14 -5.84 -2.19
N GLN A 254 -13.77 -7.02 -1.66
CA GLN A 254 -13.49 -7.22 -0.24
C GLN A 254 -12.13 -6.63 0.16
N ILE A 255 -11.11 -6.76 -0.69
CA ILE A 255 -9.78 -6.15 -0.51
C ILE A 255 -9.90 -4.63 -0.41
N LYS A 256 -10.67 -4.00 -1.31
CA LYS A 256 -10.90 -2.55 -1.28
C LYS A 256 -11.52 -2.12 0.06
N SER A 257 -12.60 -2.76 0.48
CA SER A 257 -13.26 -2.44 1.76
C SER A 257 -12.39 -2.70 2.98
N ALA A 258 -11.47 -3.67 2.92
CA ALA A 258 -10.55 -3.98 4.02
C ALA A 258 -9.39 -2.98 4.09
N LEU A 259 -8.69 -2.73 2.98
CA LEU A 259 -7.53 -1.83 2.94
C LEU A 259 -7.93 -0.35 3.05
N PHE A 260 -9.11 0.02 2.54
CA PHE A 260 -9.55 1.40 2.45
C PHE A 260 -11.03 1.56 2.88
N PRO A 261 -11.34 1.36 4.18
CA PRO A 261 -12.73 1.37 4.67
C PRO A 261 -13.43 2.73 4.54
N GLU A 262 -12.69 3.83 4.70
CA GLU A 262 -13.25 5.18 4.76
C GLU A 262 -13.50 5.83 3.39
N ASP A 263 -12.97 5.26 2.30
CA ASP A 263 -13.04 5.90 0.98
C ASP A 263 -13.54 4.95 -0.12
N SER A 264 -14.86 4.97 -0.29
CA SER A 264 -15.56 4.23 -1.34
C SER A 264 -15.20 4.65 -2.77
N SER A 265 -14.52 5.79 -2.99
CA SER A 265 -14.20 6.31 -4.32
C SER A 265 -12.91 5.74 -4.93
N ILE A 266 -12.01 5.20 -4.10
CA ILE A 266 -10.71 4.64 -4.52
C ILE A 266 -10.89 3.54 -5.56
N GLN A 267 -10.13 3.61 -6.65
CA GLN A 267 -10.00 2.50 -7.59
C GLN A 267 -8.87 1.57 -7.16
N LEU A 268 -9.09 0.26 -7.22
CA LEU A 268 -8.07 -0.73 -6.90
C LEU A 268 -7.19 -0.96 -8.14
N SER A 269 -6.58 0.11 -8.65
CA SER A 269 -5.74 0.07 -9.84
C SER A 269 -4.34 -0.48 -9.52
N PRO A 270 -3.66 -1.11 -10.50
CA PRO A 270 -2.30 -1.61 -10.31
C PRO A 270 -1.31 -0.51 -9.91
N SER A 271 -1.44 0.70 -10.47
CA SER A 271 -0.58 1.84 -10.13
C SER A 271 -0.75 2.28 -8.67
N PHE A 272 -2.00 2.39 -8.19
CA PHE A 272 -2.29 2.79 -6.81
C PHE A 272 -1.78 1.75 -5.80
N LEU A 273 -2.01 0.46 -6.06
CA LEU A 273 -1.49 -0.62 -5.21
C LEU A 273 0.05 -0.66 -5.20
N MET A 274 0.69 -0.38 -6.34
CA MET A 274 2.15 -0.28 -6.42
C MET A 274 2.69 0.86 -5.56
N LEU A 275 2.09 2.05 -5.64
CA LEU A 275 2.44 3.18 -4.77
C LEU A 275 2.22 2.85 -3.28
N ASN A 276 1.10 2.22 -2.93
CA ASN A 276 0.82 1.82 -1.55
C ASN A 276 1.88 0.83 -1.01
N CYS A 277 2.27 -0.18 -1.79
CA CYS A 277 3.28 -1.16 -1.39
C CYS A 277 4.70 -0.54 -1.29
N LEU A 278 5.03 0.39 -2.19
CA LEU A 278 6.25 1.20 -2.07
C LEU A 278 6.24 2.05 -0.81
N ARG A 279 5.11 2.72 -0.47
CA ARG A 279 4.98 3.53 0.74
C ARG A 279 5.11 2.70 2.02
N ILE A 280 4.44 1.55 2.10
CA ILE A 280 4.56 0.59 3.23
C ILE A 280 6.03 0.21 3.43
N THR A 281 6.74 -0.07 2.34
CA THR A 281 8.16 -0.44 2.38
C THR A 281 9.03 0.74 2.83
N VAL A 282 8.80 1.94 2.29
CA VAL A 282 9.47 3.19 2.69
C VAL A 282 9.27 3.50 4.19
N SER A 283 8.08 3.28 4.75
CA SER A 283 7.81 3.46 6.18
C SER A 283 8.76 2.61 7.05
N ALA A 284 8.97 1.34 6.70
CA ALA A 284 9.84 0.44 7.44
C ALA A 284 11.33 0.83 7.40
N PHE A 285 11.77 1.49 6.31
CA PHE A 285 13.10 2.09 6.25
C PHE A 285 13.19 3.36 7.11
N GLN A 286 12.18 4.24 7.04
CA GLN A 286 12.09 5.46 7.85
C GLN A 286 12.09 5.15 9.36
N GLU A 287 11.29 4.17 9.81
CA GLU A 287 11.27 3.70 11.20
C GLU A 287 12.62 3.16 11.69
N LYS A 288 13.44 2.63 10.77
CA LYS A 288 14.78 2.14 11.06
C LYS A 288 15.85 3.24 11.05
N GLY A 289 15.53 4.43 10.52
CA GLY A 289 16.49 5.51 10.27
C GLY A 289 17.40 5.25 9.08
N GLU A 290 16.97 4.43 8.13
CA GLU A 290 17.73 4.04 6.95
C GLU A 290 17.04 4.50 5.65
N CYS A 291 17.80 4.57 4.55
CA CYS A 291 17.29 4.89 3.22
C CYS A 291 17.42 3.65 2.31
N PRO A 292 16.35 3.20 1.61
CA PRO A 292 16.46 2.19 0.58
C PRO A 292 17.31 2.66 -0.60
N SER A 293 17.69 1.73 -1.49
CA SER A 293 18.39 2.07 -2.73
C SER A 293 17.58 3.03 -3.60
N ALA A 294 18.24 4.01 -4.19
CA ALA A 294 17.64 5.03 -5.04
C ALA A 294 16.69 4.46 -6.12
N LEU A 295 15.63 5.20 -6.42
CA LEU A 295 14.70 4.85 -7.50
C LEU A 295 15.43 4.81 -8.85
N PRO A 296 15.22 3.77 -9.69
CA PRO A 296 15.69 3.78 -11.07
C PRO A 296 15.15 4.97 -11.84
N THR A 297 15.95 5.56 -12.74
CA THR A 297 15.57 6.78 -13.49
C THR A 297 14.27 6.64 -14.27
N THR A 298 13.99 5.47 -14.84
CA THR A 298 12.73 5.16 -15.52
C THR A 298 11.53 5.19 -14.58
N LEU A 299 11.69 4.63 -13.39
CA LEU A 299 10.66 4.61 -12.35
C LEU A 299 10.42 6.01 -11.77
N LEU A 300 11.48 6.78 -11.53
CA LEU A 300 11.39 8.16 -11.10
C LEU A 300 10.62 9.00 -12.12
N LYS A 301 10.89 8.80 -13.42
CA LYS A 301 10.13 9.46 -14.49
C LYS A 301 8.65 9.09 -14.46
N GLN A 302 8.32 7.80 -14.39
CA GLN A 302 6.93 7.34 -14.32
C GLN A 302 6.18 7.90 -13.08
N LEU A 303 6.86 8.00 -11.94
CA LEU A 303 6.30 8.58 -10.72
C LEU A 303 6.02 10.07 -10.87
N VAL A 304 6.95 10.84 -11.44
CA VAL A 304 6.76 12.28 -11.69
C VAL A 304 5.70 12.54 -12.77
N ASP A 305 5.71 11.78 -13.88
CA ASP A 305 4.67 11.84 -14.92
C ASP A 305 3.28 11.55 -14.32
N LEU A 306 3.17 10.56 -13.43
CA LEU A 306 1.93 10.22 -12.73
C LEU A 306 1.48 11.37 -11.81
N LEU A 307 2.37 11.90 -10.98
CA LEU A 307 2.07 13.03 -10.08
C LEU A 307 1.62 14.28 -10.85
N LEU A 308 2.29 14.64 -11.95
CA LEU A 308 1.89 15.71 -12.86
C LEU A 308 0.51 15.47 -13.48
N SER A 309 0.14 14.21 -13.77
CA SER A 309 -1.19 13.90 -14.30
C SER A 309 -2.33 14.05 -13.29
N GLN A 310 -2.03 13.91 -11.99
CA GLN A 310 -2.99 14.08 -10.89
C GLN A 310 -3.03 15.50 -10.32
N SER A 311 -2.00 16.31 -10.56
CA SER A 311 -1.96 17.72 -10.17
C SER A 311 -3.19 18.47 -10.71
N PRO A 312 -3.78 19.41 -9.94
CA PRO A 312 -4.53 20.47 -10.58
C PRO A 312 -3.56 21.23 -11.50
N ASN A 313 -3.97 21.36 -12.76
CA ASN A 313 -3.39 22.28 -13.73
C ASN A 313 -4.50 23.28 -14.08
N GLY A 314 -4.93 24.07 -13.09
CA GLY A 314 -6.09 24.96 -13.16
C GLY A 314 -7.48 24.29 -13.08
N ASP A 315 -7.56 22.95 -13.14
CA ASP A 315 -8.83 22.22 -12.96
C ASP A 315 -9.09 21.89 -11.48
N ILE A 316 -9.77 22.82 -10.81
CA ILE A 316 -10.12 22.77 -9.39
C ILE A 316 -10.95 21.52 -9.04
N TYR A 317 -11.71 20.96 -9.98
CA TYR A 317 -12.52 19.76 -9.79
C TYR A 317 -11.67 18.48 -9.83
N ARG A 318 -10.56 18.47 -10.60
CA ARG A 318 -9.66 17.32 -10.71
C ARG A 318 -8.87 17.08 -9.42
N ALA A 319 -8.41 18.13 -8.72
CA ALA A 319 -7.69 17.96 -7.46
C ALA A 319 -8.55 17.47 -6.29
N SER A 320 -9.86 17.77 -6.32
CA SER A 320 -10.79 17.37 -5.25
C SER A 320 -11.41 15.99 -5.43
N ALA A 321 -10.95 15.19 -6.40
CA ALA A 321 -11.28 13.77 -6.48
C ALA A 321 -10.44 12.98 -5.44
N PRO A 322 -11.05 12.21 -4.52
CA PRO A 322 -10.30 11.64 -3.37
C PRO A 322 -9.19 10.66 -3.77
N GLY A 323 -9.38 9.86 -4.83
CA GLY A 323 -8.32 8.99 -5.34
C GLY A 323 -7.07 9.75 -5.82
N ASN A 324 -7.23 10.97 -6.34
CA ASN A 324 -6.11 11.78 -6.83
C ASN A 324 -5.27 12.31 -5.67
N SER A 325 -5.93 12.74 -4.57
CA SER A 325 -5.24 13.24 -3.38
C SER A 325 -4.35 12.16 -2.74
N GLN A 326 -4.80 10.90 -2.73
CA GLN A 326 -4.00 9.79 -2.19
C GLN A 326 -2.84 9.39 -3.10
N VAL A 327 -3.00 9.41 -4.43
CA VAL A 327 -1.88 9.22 -5.36
C VAL A 327 -0.82 10.30 -5.14
N LEU A 328 -1.23 11.55 -4.94
CA LEU A 328 -0.33 12.65 -4.56
C LEU A 328 0.37 12.39 -3.23
N GLN A 329 -0.36 12.05 -2.16
CA GLN A 329 0.24 11.75 -0.84
C GLN A 329 1.24 10.58 -0.88
N LEU A 330 0.88 9.46 -1.49
CA LEU A 330 1.73 8.28 -1.60
C LEU A 330 2.99 8.60 -2.42
N GLY A 331 2.82 9.22 -3.60
CA GLY A 331 3.94 9.53 -4.50
C GLY A 331 4.88 10.60 -3.93
N LEU A 332 4.35 11.66 -3.32
CA LEU A 332 5.17 12.69 -2.66
C LEU A 332 5.93 12.13 -1.46
N SER A 333 5.34 11.22 -0.67
CA SER A 333 6.06 10.60 0.46
C SER A 333 7.15 9.61 0.01
N ILE A 334 6.98 8.94 -1.15
CA ILE A 334 8.06 8.17 -1.79
C ILE A 334 9.18 9.11 -2.28
N LEU A 335 8.84 10.27 -2.86
CA LEU A 335 9.81 11.28 -3.28
C LEU A 335 10.53 11.96 -2.09
N GLU A 336 9.84 12.20 -0.98
CA GLU A 336 10.40 12.75 0.27
C GLU A 336 11.56 11.87 0.75
N MET A 337 11.36 10.55 0.78
CA MET A 337 12.43 9.59 1.07
C MET A 337 13.54 9.66 0.00
N HIS A 338 13.19 9.50 -1.29
CA HIS A 338 14.19 9.46 -2.38
C HIS A 338 15.10 10.69 -2.41
N THR A 339 14.56 11.86 -2.07
CA THR A 339 15.29 13.14 -2.01
C THR A 339 16.05 13.36 -0.70
N THR A 340 15.75 12.60 0.36
CA THR A 340 16.53 12.55 1.61
C THR A 340 17.79 11.67 1.46
N SER A 341 17.83 10.78 0.47
CA SER A 341 18.95 9.86 0.24
C SER A 341 20.21 10.61 -0.20
N GLY A 342 21.19 10.73 0.70
CA GLY A 342 22.29 11.69 0.59
C GLY A 342 23.18 11.56 -0.65
N GLY A 343 23.41 12.69 -1.30
CA GLY A 343 24.30 12.87 -2.46
C GLY A 343 23.65 13.74 -3.54
N PRO A 344 24.41 14.57 -4.28
CA PRO A 344 23.82 15.38 -5.34
C PRO A 344 23.21 14.47 -6.42
N PRO A 345 21.96 14.71 -6.85
CA PRO A 345 21.30 13.87 -7.84
C PRO A 345 22.04 13.86 -9.19
N GLN A 346 22.02 12.71 -9.86
CA GLN A 346 22.52 12.59 -11.23
C GLN A 346 21.73 13.53 -12.17
N GLN A 347 22.34 14.01 -13.25
CA GLN A 347 21.70 14.98 -14.14
C GLN A 347 20.32 14.51 -14.65
N ALA A 348 20.19 13.25 -15.05
CA ALA A 348 18.90 12.70 -15.47
C ALA A 348 17.82 12.72 -14.36
N HIS A 349 18.22 12.58 -13.09
CA HIS A 349 17.29 12.73 -11.97
C HIS A 349 16.93 14.21 -11.75
N ARG A 350 17.89 15.13 -11.88
CA ARG A 350 17.61 16.58 -11.83
C ARG A 350 16.60 16.99 -12.90
N ASP A 351 16.82 16.58 -14.14
CA ASP A 351 15.96 16.93 -15.27
C ASP A 351 14.51 16.48 -15.02
N ILE A 352 14.31 15.26 -14.50
CA ILE A 352 12.99 14.72 -14.12
C ILE A 352 12.39 15.47 -12.93
N LEU A 353 13.13 15.63 -11.82
CA LEU A 353 12.65 16.29 -10.61
C LEU A 353 12.32 17.77 -10.86
N SER A 354 13.01 18.41 -11.81
CA SER A 354 12.79 19.80 -12.20
C SER A 354 11.38 20.08 -12.75
N LEU A 355 10.68 19.04 -13.23
CA LEU A 355 9.29 19.14 -13.72
C LEU A 355 8.29 19.37 -12.58
N LEU A 356 8.62 18.96 -11.34
CA LEU A 356 7.73 19.12 -10.19
C LEU A 356 7.42 20.57 -9.86
N LYS A 357 8.20 21.55 -10.36
CA LYS A 357 7.90 22.98 -10.24
C LYS A 357 6.55 23.38 -10.86
N ASP A 358 6.08 22.62 -11.86
CA ASP A 358 4.83 22.89 -12.53
C ASP A 358 3.63 22.59 -11.60
N MET A 359 3.83 21.71 -10.59
CA MET A 359 2.85 21.36 -9.54
C MET A 359 2.72 22.43 -8.42
N HIS A 360 3.19 23.65 -8.67
CA HIS A 360 3.14 24.76 -7.72
C HIS A 360 1.74 25.00 -7.11
N GLU A 361 0.65 24.70 -7.83
CA GLU A 361 -0.73 24.77 -7.32
C GLU A 361 -0.96 23.97 -6.03
N LEU A 362 -0.14 22.95 -5.73
CA LEU A 362 -0.18 22.21 -4.45
C LEU A 362 0.30 23.00 -3.23
N LEU A 363 0.85 24.21 -3.43
CA LEU A 363 1.12 25.15 -2.34
C LEU A 363 -0.15 25.86 -1.84
N PHE A 364 -1.27 25.76 -2.54
CA PHE A 364 -2.55 26.31 -2.06
C PHE A 364 -3.33 25.31 -1.21
N ALA A 365 -3.41 25.55 0.10
CA ALA A 365 -4.46 24.98 0.93
C ALA A 365 -5.76 25.77 0.70
N LYS A 366 -6.89 25.08 0.47
CA LYS A 366 -8.18 25.74 0.16
C LYS A 366 -8.90 26.29 1.40
N ASP A 367 -8.74 25.63 2.55
CA ASP A 367 -9.41 25.92 3.82
C ASP A 367 -8.68 25.23 4.98
N ASP A 368 -8.85 25.73 6.21
CA ASP A 368 -8.26 25.14 7.42
C ASP A 368 -8.85 23.76 7.75
N SER A 369 -10.02 23.44 7.22
CA SER A 369 -10.65 22.12 7.34
C SER A 369 -10.06 21.05 6.41
N ASP A 370 -9.29 21.44 5.37
CA ASP A 370 -8.72 20.52 4.37
C ASP A 370 -7.41 19.89 4.87
N THR A 371 -7.53 19.02 5.87
CA THR A 371 -6.40 18.25 6.44
C THR A 371 -5.64 17.43 5.39
N THR A 372 -6.33 16.93 4.37
CA THR A 372 -5.73 16.17 3.26
C THR A 372 -4.87 17.08 2.38
N GLY A 373 -5.40 18.25 2.01
CA GLY A 373 -4.67 19.29 1.27
C GLY A 373 -3.46 19.83 2.04
N GLN A 374 -3.61 20.11 3.33
CA GLN A 374 -2.50 20.51 4.22
C GLN A 374 -1.39 19.45 4.27
N GLN A 375 -1.75 18.16 4.37
CA GLN A 375 -0.77 17.07 4.34
C GLN A 375 -0.03 16.99 3.00
N ILE A 376 -0.72 17.17 1.88
CA ILE A 376 -0.12 17.22 0.53
C ILE A 376 0.82 18.43 0.41
N GLN A 377 0.38 19.60 0.85
CA GLN A 377 1.16 20.84 0.88
C GLN A 377 2.46 20.64 1.68
N MET A 378 2.39 20.11 2.90
CA MET A 378 3.57 19.83 3.73
C MET A 378 4.53 18.84 3.07
N LEU A 379 4.02 17.72 2.51
CA LEU A 379 4.84 16.74 1.79
C LEU A 379 5.53 17.38 0.57
N TYR A 380 4.81 18.21 -0.19
CA TYR A 380 5.34 18.88 -1.37
C TYR A 380 6.44 19.89 -1.01
N ILE A 381 6.24 20.71 0.03
CA ILE A 381 7.26 21.65 0.53
C ILE A 381 8.50 20.89 1.02
N ARG A 382 8.36 19.75 1.71
CA ARG A 382 9.50 18.91 2.13
C ARG A 382 10.27 18.33 0.93
N VAL A 383 9.56 17.88 -0.10
CA VAL A 383 10.19 17.42 -1.35
C VAL A 383 10.98 18.57 -1.99
N ILE A 384 10.42 19.77 -2.11
CA ILE A 384 11.13 20.97 -2.61
C ILE A 384 12.35 21.29 -1.75
N LEU A 385 12.20 21.34 -0.42
CA LEU A 385 13.27 21.60 0.54
C LEU A 385 14.44 20.63 0.36
N ASN A 386 14.15 19.32 0.30
CA ASN A 386 15.17 18.28 0.12
C ASN A 386 15.88 18.39 -1.24
N MET A 387 15.13 18.62 -2.33
CA MET A 387 15.69 18.74 -3.68
C MET A 387 16.54 19.99 -3.90
N THR A 388 16.20 21.10 -3.24
CA THR A 388 16.94 22.37 -3.35
C THR A 388 18.13 22.44 -2.39
N ASN A 389 18.20 21.56 -1.40
CA ASN A 389 19.28 21.52 -0.42
C ASN A 389 20.64 21.19 -1.09
N ASN A 390 21.50 22.21 -1.22
CA ASN A 390 22.81 22.13 -1.88
C ASN A 390 22.79 21.79 -3.38
N ASP A 391 21.69 22.05 -4.11
CA ASP A 391 21.61 21.85 -5.56
C ASP A 391 21.23 23.14 -6.32
N PRO A 392 22.21 23.96 -6.75
CA PRO A 392 21.95 25.23 -7.42
C PRO A 392 21.12 25.10 -8.71
N MET A 393 21.27 24.00 -9.45
CA MET A 393 20.53 23.78 -10.71
C MET A 393 19.04 23.54 -10.45
N LEU A 394 18.72 22.84 -9.35
CA LEU A 394 17.34 22.69 -8.91
C LEU A 394 16.82 23.99 -8.29
N CYS A 395 17.62 24.73 -7.52
CA CYS A 395 17.22 26.06 -7.04
C CYS A 395 16.82 27.00 -8.19
N ASP A 396 17.63 27.10 -9.25
CA ASP A 396 17.32 27.93 -10.42
C ASP A 396 16.08 27.44 -11.19
N SER A 397 15.84 26.13 -11.28
CA SER A 397 14.64 25.61 -11.93
C SER A 397 13.36 25.89 -11.12
N PHE A 398 13.43 25.81 -9.79
CA PHE A 398 12.32 26.10 -8.88
C PHE A 398 12.16 27.60 -8.57
N ALA A 399 13.09 28.45 -9.00
CA ALA A 399 13.02 29.91 -8.91
C ALA A 399 11.98 30.51 -9.89
N THR A 400 10.72 30.09 -9.79
CA THR A 400 9.59 30.69 -10.52
C THR A 400 8.85 31.69 -9.63
N SER A 401 8.26 32.73 -10.21
CA SER A 401 7.51 33.75 -9.48
C SER A 401 6.33 33.17 -8.69
N ALA A 402 5.68 32.14 -9.24
CA ALA A 402 4.58 31.45 -8.57
C ALA A 402 5.07 30.65 -7.36
N MET A 403 6.15 29.87 -7.50
CA MET A 403 6.75 29.08 -6.41
C MET A 403 7.24 29.98 -5.26
N VAL A 404 8.05 30.98 -5.59
CA VAL A 404 8.64 31.92 -4.63
C VAL A 404 7.55 32.74 -3.93
N GLY A 405 6.57 33.25 -4.68
CA GLY A 405 5.45 33.99 -4.14
C GLY A 405 4.60 33.15 -3.18
N GLN A 406 4.20 31.94 -3.58
CA GLN A 406 3.31 31.10 -2.77
C GLN A 406 3.96 30.60 -1.49
N LEU A 407 5.24 30.19 -1.53
CA LEU A 407 6.00 29.85 -0.32
C LEU A 407 6.10 31.06 0.63
N ALA A 408 6.27 32.27 0.10
CA ALA A 408 6.29 33.49 0.92
C ALA A 408 4.91 33.82 1.49
N GLU A 409 3.81 33.66 0.73
CA GLU A 409 2.45 33.85 1.25
C GLU A 409 2.12 32.85 2.37
N ILE A 410 2.53 31.58 2.25
CA ILE A 410 2.40 30.58 3.32
C ILE A 410 3.11 31.06 4.58
N ALA A 411 4.37 31.49 4.46
CA ALA A 411 5.14 31.98 5.60
C ALA A 411 4.54 33.25 6.21
N ILE A 412 3.97 34.16 5.40
CA ILE A 412 3.39 35.42 5.86
C ILE A 412 2.03 35.20 6.55
N THR A 413 1.17 34.37 5.97
CA THR A 413 -0.20 34.12 6.44
C THR A 413 -0.18 33.25 7.68
N ASN A 414 0.37 32.03 7.57
CA ASN A 414 0.36 31.05 8.66
C ASN A 414 1.16 31.51 9.89
N PHE A 415 2.12 32.44 9.75
CA PHE A 415 2.83 33.04 10.88
C PHE A 415 2.09 34.26 11.47
N GLY A 416 1.35 35.02 10.64
CA GLY A 416 0.49 36.11 11.11
C GLY A 416 -0.71 35.61 11.92
N ASP A 417 -1.23 34.43 11.58
CA ASP A 417 -2.39 33.81 12.22
C ASP A 417 -2.00 32.85 13.39
N LEU A 418 -0.76 32.91 13.88
CA LEU A 418 -0.32 32.13 15.05
C LEU A 418 -0.98 32.63 16.34
N THR A 419 -1.72 31.74 16.99
CA THR A 419 -2.24 31.93 18.36
C THR A 419 -1.68 30.87 19.30
N GLU A 420 -1.75 31.08 20.61
CA GLU A 420 -1.33 30.05 21.60
C GLU A 420 -2.13 28.75 21.42
N ASP A 421 -3.41 28.83 21.05
CA ASP A 421 -4.26 27.67 20.74
C ASP A 421 -3.81 26.94 19.45
N SER A 422 -3.34 27.68 18.44
CA SER A 422 -2.77 27.11 17.21
C SER A 422 -1.49 26.32 17.49
N LEU A 423 -0.68 26.77 18.46
CA LEU A 423 0.61 26.15 18.80
C LEU A 423 0.47 24.79 19.50
N ALA A 424 -0.67 24.54 20.16
CA ALA A 424 -0.96 23.30 20.89
C ALA A 424 -1.44 22.14 19.99
N GLN A 425 -1.69 22.38 18.70
CA GLN A 425 -2.18 21.37 17.76
C GLN A 425 -1.04 20.52 17.17
N GLU A 426 -1.31 19.25 16.88
CA GLU A 426 -0.32 18.34 16.27
C GLU A 426 0.08 18.79 14.85
N ASN A 427 -0.88 19.30 14.08
CA ASN A 427 -0.69 19.95 12.78
C ASN A 427 -0.48 21.47 12.91
N ASN A 428 0.34 21.90 13.87
CA ASN A 428 0.62 23.32 14.12
C ASN A 428 1.08 24.06 12.83
N PRO A 429 0.42 25.16 12.41
CA PRO A 429 0.79 25.93 11.21
C PRO A 429 2.24 26.43 11.21
N LEU A 430 2.87 26.58 12.38
CA LEU A 430 4.31 26.88 12.52
C LEU A 430 5.20 25.84 11.81
N ASN A 431 4.82 24.57 11.77
CA ASN A 431 5.57 23.54 11.05
C ASN A 431 5.63 23.85 9.54
N THR A 432 4.49 24.25 8.96
CA THR A 432 4.40 24.65 7.56
C THR A 432 5.18 25.94 7.30
N VAL A 433 5.15 26.91 8.22
CA VAL A 433 5.99 28.13 8.14
C VAL A 433 7.48 27.78 8.12
N ILE A 434 7.95 26.93 9.05
CA ILE A 434 9.36 26.53 9.14
C ILE A 434 9.81 25.83 7.84
N LEU A 435 8.96 24.94 7.29
CA LEU A 435 9.24 24.25 6.03
C LEU A 435 9.29 25.23 4.84
N ALA A 436 8.34 26.16 4.75
CA ALA A 436 8.30 27.16 3.68
C ALA A 436 9.51 28.11 3.74
N LEU A 437 9.85 28.62 4.93
CA LEU A 437 11.04 29.44 5.15
C LEU A 437 12.34 28.68 4.82
N GLY A 438 12.45 27.40 5.20
CA GLY A 438 13.59 26.55 4.83
C GLY A 438 13.77 26.44 3.32
N ALA A 439 12.68 26.19 2.59
CA ALA A 439 12.72 26.13 1.12
C ALA A 439 13.10 27.49 0.50
N LEU A 440 12.58 28.59 1.04
CA LEU A 440 12.93 29.95 0.61
C LEU A 440 14.40 30.30 0.87
N ILE A 441 14.97 29.84 1.98
CA ILE A 441 16.40 29.99 2.28
C ILE A 441 17.23 29.28 1.20
N ASN A 442 16.98 27.99 0.92
CA ASN A 442 17.71 27.26 -0.13
C ASN A 442 17.63 27.94 -1.50
N LEU A 443 16.43 28.39 -1.88
CA LEU A 443 16.18 29.09 -3.15
C LEU A 443 16.94 30.43 -3.22
N THR A 444 16.87 31.25 -2.18
CA THR A 444 17.51 32.59 -2.15
C THR A 444 19.00 32.57 -1.90
N GLU A 445 19.53 31.52 -1.26
CA GLU A 445 20.98 31.30 -1.10
C GLU A 445 21.62 31.01 -2.46
N GLN A 446 21.05 30.09 -3.24
CA GLN A 446 21.68 29.60 -4.47
C GLN A 446 21.22 30.34 -5.74
N SER A 447 19.96 30.77 -5.85
CA SER A 447 19.43 31.38 -7.09
C SER A 447 19.36 32.92 -7.06
N GLU A 448 19.91 33.56 -8.10
CA GLU A 448 19.79 35.01 -8.31
C GLU A 448 18.37 35.43 -8.71
N ALA A 449 17.65 34.58 -9.44
CA ALA A 449 16.26 34.83 -9.81
C ALA A 449 15.36 34.89 -8.57
N SER A 450 15.53 33.97 -7.63
CA SER A 450 14.83 33.98 -6.33
C SER A 450 15.11 35.25 -5.53
N ARG A 451 16.38 35.67 -5.43
CA ARG A 451 16.75 36.94 -4.75
C ARG A 451 16.10 38.16 -5.40
N THR A 452 16.10 38.21 -6.73
CA THR A 452 15.50 39.31 -7.49
C THR A 452 14.00 39.41 -7.22
N MET A 453 13.27 38.30 -7.32
CA MET A 453 11.83 38.26 -7.06
C MET A 453 11.45 38.57 -5.60
N PHE A 454 12.35 38.31 -4.63
CA PHE A 454 12.15 38.71 -3.23
C PHE A 454 12.22 40.23 -3.00
N LEU A 455 13.06 40.91 -3.79
CA LEU A 455 13.31 42.36 -3.70
C LEU A 455 12.38 43.17 -4.60
N GLU A 456 11.85 42.57 -5.67
CA GLU A 456 10.88 43.22 -6.55
C GLU A 456 9.56 43.51 -5.82
N ALA A 457 9.24 44.78 -5.67
CA ALA A 457 7.94 45.21 -5.20
C ALA A 457 6.86 44.93 -6.26
N ALA A 458 5.84 44.17 -5.91
CA ALA A 458 4.60 44.12 -6.69
C ALA A 458 4.09 45.56 -6.91
N ARG A 459 3.61 45.88 -8.12
CA ARG A 459 3.37 47.27 -8.57
C ARG A 459 2.59 48.12 -7.55
N GLY A 460 3.31 48.96 -6.80
CA GLY A 460 2.76 49.89 -5.79
C GLY A 460 2.67 49.35 -4.36
N GLY A 461 3.18 48.15 -4.08
CA GLY A 461 3.19 47.51 -2.76
C GLY A 461 4.57 47.38 -2.11
N LYS A 462 4.62 46.67 -0.98
CA LYS A 462 5.85 46.23 -0.31
C LYS A 462 6.44 45.00 -1.03
N SER A 463 7.76 44.81 -1.00
CA SER A 463 8.39 43.57 -1.47
C SER A 463 8.05 42.38 -0.55
N LEU A 464 8.34 41.14 -0.99
CA LEU A 464 8.18 39.96 -0.14
C LEU A 464 9.10 40.04 1.09
N LEU A 465 10.33 40.53 0.89
CA LEU A 465 11.28 40.78 1.99
C LEU A 465 10.73 41.80 3.00
N ASP A 466 10.20 42.94 2.54
CA ASP A 466 9.62 43.96 3.43
C ASP A 466 8.47 43.40 4.28
N ARG A 467 7.62 42.55 3.69
CA ARG A 467 6.49 41.93 4.39
C ARG A 467 6.96 40.96 5.48
N LEU A 468 7.93 40.10 5.18
CA LEU A 468 8.52 39.19 6.14
C LEU A 468 9.29 39.93 7.25
N LEU A 469 10.00 41.01 6.92
CA LEU A 469 10.67 41.85 7.91
C LEU A 469 9.69 42.55 8.86
N HIS A 470 8.59 43.10 8.33
CA HIS A 470 7.52 43.66 9.17
C HIS A 470 6.95 42.60 10.11
N LEU A 471 6.58 41.45 9.56
CA LEU A 471 6.00 40.35 10.32
C LEU A 471 6.94 39.84 11.42
N PHE A 472 8.25 39.77 11.15
CA PHE A 472 9.28 39.46 12.15
C PHE A 472 9.34 40.51 13.25
N VAL A 473 9.37 41.81 12.92
CA VAL A 473 9.42 42.90 13.91
C VAL A 473 8.18 42.90 14.81
N ASP A 474 6.98 42.83 14.21
CA ASP A 474 5.70 42.88 14.93
C ASP A 474 5.57 41.70 15.92
N ASN A 475 6.11 40.53 15.57
CA ASN A 475 6.11 39.34 16.43
C ASN A 475 7.27 39.29 17.43
N VAL A 476 8.49 39.74 17.09
CA VAL A 476 9.62 39.81 18.04
C VAL A 476 9.32 40.74 19.19
N ASP A 477 8.65 41.87 18.94
CA ASP A 477 8.16 42.76 19.98
C ASP A 477 7.13 42.07 20.89
N SER A 478 6.32 41.18 20.34
CA SER A 478 5.30 40.41 21.06
C SER A 478 5.92 39.28 21.88
N THR A 479 6.83 38.48 21.32
CA THR A 479 7.61 37.47 22.05
C THR A 479 8.46 38.09 23.16
N SER A 480 9.07 39.26 22.91
CA SER A 480 9.85 39.99 23.92
C SER A 480 8.97 40.45 25.09
N LYS A 481 7.75 40.94 24.82
CA LYS A 481 6.75 41.26 25.85
C LYS A 481 6.32 40.01 26.64
N VAL A 482 6.08 38.88 25.98
CA VAL A 482 5.73 37.60 26.63
C VAL A 482 6.86 37.09 27.53
N ILE A 483 8.12 37.14 27.08
CA ILE A 483 9.29 36.76 27.89
C ILE A 483 9.45 37.70 29.11
N LEU A 484 9.22 39.01 28.95
CA LEU A 484 9.24 39.97 30.06
C LEU A 484 8.06 39.77 31.03
N LEU A 485 6.89 39.36 30.53
CA LEU A 485 5.72 39.00 31.36
C LEU A 485 5.95 37.70 32.14
N LEU A 486 6.55 36.68 31.52
CA LEU A 486 6.97 35.44 32.19
C LEU A 486 8.02 35.72 33.27
N HIS A 487 9.07 36.50 32.96
CA HIS A 487 10.08 36.89 33.93
C HIS A 487 9.53 37.75 35.08
N SER A 488 8.52 38.58 34.85
CA SER A 488 7.88 39.36 35.93
C SER A 488 6.91 38.53 36.76
N HIS A 489 6.18 37.56 36.18
CA HIS A 489 5.37 36.61 36.94
C HIS A 489 6.24 35.68 37.81
N LEU A 490 7.33 35.14 37.28
CA LEU A 490 8.32 34.36 38.04
C LEU A 490 8.97 35.16 39.18
N ARG A 491 9.06 36.49 39.06
CA ARG A 491 9.65 37.38 40.06
C ARG A 491 8.66 37.92 41.10
N ASN A 492 7.36 37.85 40.82
CA ASN A 492 6.28 38.27 41.71
C ASN A 492 5.56 37.07 42.37
N GLY A 493 5.94 35.84 42.02
CA GLY A 493 5.42 34.58 42.59
C GLY A 493 6.25 34.02 43.77
N THR A 494 7.16 34.83 44.32
CA THR A 494 7.98 34.53 45.52
C THR A 494 7.84 35.65 46.53
#